data_AF-W2GPU3-F1
#
_entry.id   AF-W2GPU3-F1
#
_cell.length_a   1.000
_cell.length_b   1.000
_cell.length_c   1.000
_cell.angle_alpha   90.00
_cell.angle_beta   90.00
_cell.angle_gamma   90.00
#
_symmetry.space_group_name_H-M   'P 1'
#
loop_
_entity.id
_entity.type
_entity.pdbx_description
1 polymer ?
#
loop_
_entity_poly.entity_id
_entity_poly.type
_entity_poly.pdbx_seq_one_letter_code
_entity_poly.pdbx_strand_id
1 'polypeptide(L)'
;MLFDVIAAIPFYGVLFVFNCRPWMKLLRCVKIVNVMGYLDEINRRSVVNELTHFWHVWMMYLLVIHWVACSYLAVATEVGFGTEWESWLPSQELEISDPENPSSSQLSKRYLRGLFFATTAFVKKARNMKPETAVLYTFQITMSFMGLITMSFVIGELASLFISYIGL
;
A
#
# COMPACT_ATOMS: atom_id res chain seq x y z
N MET A 1 -17.02 8.70 -14.80
CA MET A 1 -18.47 8.42 -14.91
C MET A 1 -18.85 7.04 -14.38
N LEU A 2 -18.52 5.91 -15.02
CA LEU A 2 -18.92 4.58 -14.51
C LEU A 2 -18.26 4.23 -13.15
N PHE A 3 -16.97 4.51 -13.01
CA PHE A 3 -16.22 4.31 -11.76
C PHE A 3 -16.70 5.24 -10.63
N ASP A 4 -17.19 6.45 -10.97
CA ASP A 4 -17.80 7.36 -10.00
C ASP A 4 -19.11 6.82 -9.46
N VAL A 5 -19.95 6.25 -10.33
CA VAL A 5 -21.21 5.63 -9.93
C VAL A 5 -20.95 4.41 -9.05
N ILE A 6 -20.01 3.54 -9.43
CA ILE A 6 -19.63 2.36 -8.62
C ILE A 6 -19.05 2.78 -7.26
N ALA A 7 -18.24 3.84 -7.21
CA ALA A 7 -17.69 4.36 -5.97
C ALA A 7 -18.71 5.14 -5.11
N ALA A 8 -19.76 5.70 -5.72
CA ALA A 8 -20.80 6.47 -5.05
C ALA A 8 -21.98 5.61 -4.53
N ILE A 9 -22.12 4.36 -4.99
CA ILE A 9 -23.14 3.44 -4.46
C ILE A 9 -22.87 3.19 -2.97
N PRO A 10 -23.80 3.54 -2.07
CA PRO A 10 -23.61 3.43 -0.63
C PRO A 10 -23.86 1.98 -0.19
N PHE A 11 -23.03 1.03 -0.65
CA PHE A 11 -22.99 -0.33 -0.12
C PHE A 11 -22.83 -0.32 1.43
N TYR A 12 -22.23 0.74 1.96
CA TYR A 12 -22.07 1.04 3.39
C TYR A 12 -23.34 0.92 4.26
N GLY A 13 -24.48 1.46 3.81
CA GLY A 13 -25.68 1.55 4.66
C GLY A 13 -26.40 0.21 4.82
N VAL A 14 -26.40 -0.62 3.79
CA VAL A 14 -27.06 -1.94 3.78
C VAL A 14 -26.19 -2.99 4.47
N LEU A 15 -24.85 -2.88 4.40
CA LEU A 15 -23.93 -3.88 4.93
C LEU A 15 -23.55 -3.71 6.40
N PHE A 16 -23.71 -2.51 6.96
CA PHE A 16 -23.59 -2.29 8.41
C PHE A 16 -24.64 -3.12 9.18
N VAL A 17 -25.83 -3.32 8.60
CA VAL A 17 -26.90 -4.19 9.13
C VAL A 17 -26.50 -5.67 9.10
N PHE A 18 -25.59 -6.08 8.20
CA PHE A 18 -25.20 -7.48 7.99
C PHE A 18 -23.87 -7.88 8.66
N ASN A 19 -23.29 -7.05 9.53
CA ASN A 19 -22.04 -7.35 10.26
C ASN A 19 -20.89 -7.85 9.33
N CYS A 20 -20.79 -7.29 8.13
CA CYS A 20 -19.81 -7.71 7.15
C CYS A 20 -18.41 -7.11 7.41
N ARG A 21 -17.37 -7.92 7.14
CA ARG A 21 -15.96 -7.68 7.47
C ARG A 21 -15.44 -6.32 6.97
N PRO A 22 -14.53 -5.64 7.70
CA PRO A 22 -13.97 -4.34 7.34
C PRO A 22 -13.23 -4.30 5.99
N TRP A 23 -12.88 -5.46 5.41
CA TRP A 23 -12.31 -5.63 4.07
C TRP A 23 -13.11 -4.96 2.95
N MET A 24 -14.43 -4.87 3.09
CA MET A 24 -15.29 -4.29 2.05
C MET A 24 -15.19 -2.76 1.95
N LYS A 25 -14.46 -2.11 2.86
CA LYS A 25 -14.09 -0.68 2.76
C LYS A 25 -13.02 -0.43 1.69
N LEU A 26 -12.32 -1.46 1.20
CA LEU A 26 -11.32 -1.36 0.12
C LEU A 26 -11.92 -0.93 -1.23
N LEU A 27 -13.25 -1.06 -1.43
CA LEU A 27 -13.95 -0.52 -2.60
C LEU A 27 -13.80 1.02 -2.73
N ARG A 28 -13.51 1.73 -1.62
CA ARG A 28 -13.18 3.17 -1.69
C ARG A 28 -11.84 3.46 -2.37
N CYS A 29 -10.92 2.49 -2.43
CA CYS A 29 -9.65 2.63 -3.15
C CYS A 29 -9.84 2.67 -4.67
N VAL A 30 -10.99 2.24 -5.20
CA VAL A 30 -11.34 2.41 -6.63
C VAL A 30 -11.41 3.90 -7.01
N LYS A 31 -11.74 4.78 -6.05
CA LYS A 31 -11.76 6.23 -6.26
C LYS A 31 -10.37 6.82 -6.53
N ILE A 32 -9.29 6.09 -6.24
CA ILE A 32 -7.92 6.51 -6.56
C ILE A 32 -7.65 6.48 -8.07
N VAL A 33 -8.43 5.72 -8.86
CA VAL A 33 -8.33 5.76 -10.32
C VAL A 33 -8.68 7.16 -10.87
N ASN A 34 -9.59 7.88 -10.21
CA ASN A 34 -9.87 9.28 -10.57
C ASN A 34 -8.73 10.22 -10.18
N VAL A 35 -7.93 9.89 -9.17
CA VAL A 35 -6.78 10.72 -8.77
C VAL A 35 -5.75 10.79 -9.90
N MET A 36 -5.61 9.72 -10.70
CA MET A 36 -4.79 9.76 -11.92
C MET A 36 -5.29 10.77 -12.93
N GLY A 37 -6.61 10.84 -13.16
CA GLY A 37 -7.22 11.84 -14.05
C GLY A 37 -7.08 13.28 -13.54
N TYR A 38 -7.14 13.49 -12.22
CA TYR A 38 -6.85 14.82 -11.65
C TYR A 38 -5.38 15.22 -11.79
N LEU A 39 -4.46 14.25 -11.69
CA LEU A 39 -3.03 14.48 -11.85
C LEU A 39 -2.65 14.81 -13.31
N ASP A 40 -3.30 14.17 -14.29
CA ASP A 40 -3.12 14.52 -15.71
C ASP A 40 -3.53 15.97 -16.02
N GLU A 41 -4.64 16.43 -15.43
CA GLU A 41 -5.11 17.81 -15.61
C GLU A 41 -4.17 18.83 -14.94
N ILE A 42 -3.59 18.48 -13.79
CA ILE A 42 -2.58 19.30 -13.11
C ILE A 42 -1.29 19.37 -13.94
N ASN A 43 -0.87 18.24 -14.52
CA ASN A 43 0.34 18.19 -15.35
C ASN A 43 0.21 19.08 -16.59
N ARG A 44 -0.98 19.13 -17.21
CA ARG A 44 -1.26 19.99 -18.38
C ARG A 44 -1.12 21.50 -18.11
N ARG A 45 -1.25 21.94 -16.85
CA ARG A 45 -1.16 23.38 -16.47
C ARG A 45 0.16 23.77 -15.83
N SER A 46 1.05 22.81 -15.56
CA SER A 46 2.32 23.07 -14.87
C SER A 46 3.38 23.61 -15.84
N VAL A 47 3.92 24.80 -15.54
CA VAL A 47 5.06 25.40 -16.26
C VAL A 47 6.40 24.77 -15.83
N VAL A 48 6.41 23.98 -14.74
CA VAL A 48 7.56 23.19 -14.27
C VAL A 48 7.23 21.71 -14.38
N ASN A 49 7.23 21.21 -15.61
CA ASN A 49 6.81 19.85 -15.97
C ASN A 49 7.63 18.78 -15.21
N GLU A 50 8.96 18.95 -15.13
CA GLU A 50 9.88 17.95 -14.56
C GLU A 50 9.69 17.73 -13.04
N LEU A 51 9.59 18.79 -12.24
CA LEU A 51 9.42 18.66 -10.79
C LEU A 51 8.04 18.12 -10.42
N THR A 52 7.02 18.48 -11.20
CA THR A 52 5.65 17.99 -11.02
C THR A 52 5.56 16.51 -11.33
N HIS A 53 6.24 16.09 -12.41
CA HIS A 53 6.36 14.69 -12.80
C HIS A 53 7.08 13.85 -11.73
N PHE A 54 8.20 14.34 -11.19
CA PHE A 54 8.88 13.67 -10.08
C PHE A 54 7.95 13.45 -8.87
N TRP A 55 7.23 14.50 -8.47
CA TRP A 55 6.28 14.40 -7.36
C TRP A 55 5.15 13.42 -7.64
N HIS A 56 4.65 13.36 -8.87
CA HIS A 56 3.62 12.40 -9.28
C HIS A 56 4.10 10.95 -9.10
N VAL A 57 5.26 10.62 -9.69
CA VAL A 57 5.87 9.28 -9.59
C VAL A 57 6.14 8.91 -8.12
N TRP A 58 6.63 9.87 -7.33
CA TRP A 58 6.88 9.66 -5.91
C TRP A 58 5.61 9.39 -5.10
N MET A 59 4.55 10.17 -5.32
CA MET A 59 3.26 9.97 -4.63
C MET A 59 2.62 8.63 -5.01
N MET A 60 2.69 8.25 -6.28
CA MET A 60 2.22 6.94 -6.74
C MET A 60 3.00 5.81 -6.07
N TYR A 61 4.32 5.93 -5.97
CA TYR A 61 5.18 4.95 -5.30
C TYR A 61 4.83 4.78 -3.81
N LEU A 62 4.69 5.89 -3.07
CA LEU A 62 4.31 5.86 -1.65
C LEU A 62 2.92 5.23 -1.44
N LEU A 63 1.97 5.50 -2.34
CA LEU A 63 0.64 4.91 -2.29
C LEU A 63 0.67 3.39 -2.42
N VAL A 64 1.45 2.87 -3.38
CA VAL A 64 1.59 1.43 -3.58
C VAL A 64 2.24 0.78 -2.34
N ILE A 65 3.29 1.38 -1.77
CA ILE A 65 3.89 0.90 -0.52
C ILE A 65 2.87 0.84 0.61
N HIS A 66 2.06 1.90 0.76
CA HIS A 66 1.01 1.96 1.77
C HIS A 66 -0.02 0.83 1.61
N TRP A 67 -0.48 0.57 0.38
CA TRP A 67 -1.40 -0.53 0.11
C TRP A 67 -0.82 -1.90 0.42
N VAL A 68 0.45 -2.13 0.08
CA VAL A 68 1.13 -3.39 0.42
C VAL A 68 1.26 -3.54 1.94
N ALA A 69 1.66 -2.49 2.65
CA ALA A 69 1.73 -2.50 4.11
C ALA A 69 0.37 -2.83 4.75
N CYS A 70 -0.71 -2.20 4.27
CA CYS A 70 -2.07 -2.48 4.73
C CYS A 70 -2.52 -3.90 4.40
N SER A 71 -2.21 -4.41 3.20
CA SER A 71 -2.56 -5.78 2.81
C SER A 71 -1.88 -6.82 3.69
N TYR A 72 -0.60 -6.61 4.05
CA TYR A 72 0.13 -7.46 4.97
C TYR A 72 -0.49 -7.47 6.37
N LEU A 73 -0.82 -6.29 6.92
CA LEU A 73 -1.51 -6.19 8.21
C LEU A 73 -2.90 -6.82 8.19
N ALA A 74 -3.60 -6.76 7.06
CA ALA A 74 -4.90 -7.40 6.88
C ALA A 74 -4.77 -8.93 6.88
N VAL A 75 -3.80 -9.50 6.15
CA VAL A 75 -3.49 -10.94 6.19
C VAL A 75 -3.08 -11.38 7.60
N ALA A 76 -2.27 -10.60 8.31
CA ALA A 76 -1.89 -10.90 9.68
C ALA A 76 -3.09 -10.93 10.64
N THR A 77 -4.11 -10.12 10.40
CA THR A 77 -5.34 -10.12 11.23
C THR A 77 -6.20 -11.38 10.99
N GLU A 78 -6.13 -11.96 9.78
CA GLU A 78 -6.89 -13.17 9.41
C GLU A 78 -6.20 -14.47 9.83
N VAL A 79 -4.87 -14.52 9.70
CA VAL A 79 -4.06 -15.71 10.02
C VAL A 79 -3.73 -15.79 11.52
N GLY A 80 -3.69 -14.65 12.21
CA GLY A 80 -3.27 -14.53 13.59
C GLY A 80 -1.86 -13.94 13.72
N PHE A 81 -1.58 -13.38 14.89
CA PHE A 81 -0.27 -12.80 15.22
C PHE A 81 0.72 -13.89 15.62
N GLY A 82 2.00 -13.69 15.27
CA GLY A 82 3.07 -14.58 15.67
C GLY A 82 3.46 -14.40 17.13
N THR A 83 3.98 -15.46 17.76
CA THR A 83 4.51 -15.42 19.13
C THR A 83 5.92 -14.82 19.20
N GLU A 84 6.71 -14.98 18.13
CA GLU A 84 8.09 -14.49 18.05
C GLU A 84 8.20 -13.18 17.24
N TRP A 85 9.06 -12.26 17.68
CA TRP A 85 9.35 -11.02 16.96
C TRP A 85 9.99 -11.25 15.58
N GLU A 86 10.85 -12.26 15.47
CA GLU A 86 11.58 -12.63 14.26
C GLU A 86 10.74 -13.49 13.30
N SER A 87 9.48 -13.78 13.64
CA SER A 87 8.59 -14.50 12.75
C SER A 87 8.15 -13.65 11.56
N TRP A 88 7.67 -14.32 10.51
CA TRP A 88 7.11 -13.66 9.32
C TRP A 88 5.90 -12.80 9.63
N LEU A 89 5.10 -13.23 10.61
CA LEU A 89 3.92 -12.52 11.07
C LEU A 89 4.34 -11.42 12.06
N PRO A 90 3.56 -10.33 12.18
CA PRO A 90 3.81 -9.37 13.25
C PRO A 90 3.60 -10.05 14.61
N SER A 91 4.43 -9.69 15.60
CA SER A 91 4.31 -10.24 16.94
C SER A 91 2.99 -9.85 17.60
N GLN A 92 2.53 -10.68 18.53
CA GLN A 92 1.31 -10.44 19.29
C GLN A 92 1.35 -9.14 20.13
N GLU A 93 2.54 -8.63 20.45
CA GLU A 93 2.69 -7.31 21.11
C GLU A 93 2.16 -6.13 20.27
N LEU A 94 1.98 -6.33 18.96
CA LEU A 94 1.41 -5.35 18.03
C LEU A 94 -0.10 -5.52 17.86
N GLU A 95 -0.71 -6.51 18.53
CA GLU A 95 -2.15 -6.67 18.59
C GLU A 95 -2.78 -5.49 19.35
N ILE A 96 -3.89 -4.97 18.82
CA ILE A 96 -4.59 -3.86 19.46
C ILE A 96 -5.39 -4.43 20.62
N SER A 97 -4.93 -4.19 21.84
CA SER A 97 -5.55 -4.73 23.06
C SER A 97 -6.95 -4.16 23.32
N ASP A 98 -7.23 -2.92 22.90
CA ASP A 98 -8.54 -2.25 23.03
C ASP A 98 -8.96 -1.64 21.67
N PRO A 99 -9.97 -2.21 20.99
CA PRO A 99 -10.48 -1.70 19.71
C PRO A 99 -11.18 -0.34 19.82
N GLU A 100 -11.68 0.03 21.00
CA GLU A 100 -12.48 1.26 21.19
C GLU A 100 -11.58 2.47 21.46
N ASN A 101 -10.39 2.27 22.05
CA ASN A 101 -9.46 3.37 22.34
C ASN A 101 -7.98 3.00 22.09
N PRO A 102 -7.58 2.81 20.82
CA PRO A 102 -6.22 2.40 20.49
C PRO A 102 -5.23 3.52 20.78
N SER A 103 -4.12 3.21 21.48
CA SER A 103 -3.07 4.20 21.69
C SER A 103 -2.36 4.53 20.36
N SER A 104 -2.16 5.82 20.08
CA SER A 104 -1.51 6.28 18.84
C SER A 104 -0.10 5.70 18.64
N SER A 105 0.60 5.41 19.74
CA SER A 105 1.93 4.81 19.74
C SER A 105 1.91 3.32 19.37
N GLN A 106 0.86 2.57 19.74
CA GLN A 106 0.69 1.18 19.28
C GLN A 106 0.33 1.14 17.79
N LEU A 107 -0.55 2.02 17.33
CA LEU A 107 -0.94 2.12 15.92
C LEU A 107 0.25 2.45 15.02
N SER A 108 1.09 3.40 15.42
CA SER A 108 2.28 3.78 14.65
C SER A 108 3.30 2.64 14.59
N LYS A 109 3.55 1.92 15.69
CA LYS A 109 4.40 0.72 15.70
C LYS A 109 3.87 -0.38 14.78
N ARG A 110 2.55 -0.63 14.82
CA ARG A 110 1.90 -1.61 13.94
C ARG A 110 2.05 -1.24 12.47
N TYR A 111 1.83 0.04 12.14
CA TYR A 111 1.99 0.53 10.78
C TYR A 111 3.45 0.46 10.30
N LEU A 112 4.41 0.85 11.15
CA LEU A 112 5.85 0.76 10.85
C LEU A 112 6.30 -0.67 10.55
N ARG A 113 5.77 -1.67 11.28
CA ARG A 113 6.06 -3.09 10.99
C ARG A 113 5.55 -3.50 9.61
N GLY A 114 4.35 -3.07 9.21
CA GLY A 114 3.83 -3.29 7.87
C GLY A 114 4.61 -2.54 6.79
N LEU A 115 5.08 -1.33 7.09
CA LEU A 115 5.91 -0.55 6.17
C LEU A 115 7.28 -1.18 5.95
N PHE A 116 7.87 -1.74 7.02
CA PHE A 116 9.12 -2.49 6.95
C PHE A 116 8.98 -3.73 6.04
N PHE A 117 7.86 -4.45 6.16
CA PHE A 117 7.52 -5.55 5.28
C PHE A 117 7.44 -5.10 3.81
N ALA A 118 6.64 -4.07 3.52
CA ALA A 118 6.45 -3.56 2.16
C ALA A 118 7.78 -3.12 1.55
N THR A 119 8.59 -2.38 2.31
CA THR A 119 9.92 -1.94 1.88
C THR A 119 10.84 -3.12 1.59
N THR A 120 10.78 -4.17 2.40
CA THR A 120 11.55 -5.40 2.19
C THR A 120 11.14 -6.13 0.91
N ALA A 121 9.83 -6.21 0.64
CA ALA A 121 9.32 -6.82 -0.59
C ALA A 121 9.75 -6.05 -1.86
N PHE A 122 9.88 -4.72 -1.78
CA PHE A 122 10.18 -3.84 -2.92
C PHE A 122 11.68 -3.73 -3.16
N VAL A 123 12.43 -3.40 -2.11
CA VAL A 123 13.88 -3.13 -2.20
C VAL A 123 14.69 -4.43 -2.13
N LYS A 124 14.11 -5.53 -1.63
CA LYS A 124 14.76 -6.85 -1.47
C LYS A 124 16.10 -6.81 -0.72
N LYS A 125 16.34 -5.78 0.10
CA LYS A 125 17.62 -5.54 0.78
C LYS A 125 17.64 -5.97 2.25
N ALA A 126 16.53 -6.44 2.82
CA ALA A 126 16.46 -6.83 4.23
C ALA A 126 16.43 -8.35 4.43
N ARG A 127 16.60 -8.78 5.68
CA ARG A 127 16.44 -10.19 6.06
C ARG A 127 15.01 -10.63 5.75
N ASN A 128 14.87 -11.57 4.82
CA ASN A 128 13.59 -12.22 4.55
C ASN A 128 13.33 -13.24 5.66
N MET A 129 12.46 -12.86 6.59
CA MET A 129 11.85 -13.80 7.54
C MET A 129 11.12 -14.87 6.70
N LYS A 130 11.16 -16.14 7.10
CA LYS A 130 10.58 -17.24 6.30
C LYS A 130 9.10 -17.41 6.66
N PRO A 131 8.17 -17.38 5.69
CA PRO A 131 6.80 -17.75 5.95
C PRO A 131 6.68 -19.20 6.42
N GLU A 132 5.69 -19.49 7.25
CA GLU A 132 5.47 -20.85 7.79
C GLU A 132 4.47 -21.66 6.95
N THR A 133 3.52 -20.99 6.31
CA THR A 133 2.41 -21.62 5.57
C THR A 133 2.52 -21.37 4.07
N ALA A 134 2.12 -22.34 3.24
CA ALA A 134 2.12 -22.23 1.78
C ALA A 134 1.36 -20.99 1.26
N VAL A 135 0.22 -20.64 1.87
CA VAL A 135 -0.56 -19.44 1.52
C VAL A 135 0.26 -18.16 1.74
N LEU A 136 1.03 -18.09 2.83
CA LEU A 136 1.89 -16.94 3.13
C LEU A 136 3.06 -16.84 2.14
N TYR A 137 3.59 -17.97 1.66
CA TYR A 137 4.58 -17.98 0.59
C TYR A 137 4.01 -17.42 -0.71
N THR A 138 2.82 -17.87 -1.14
CA THR A 138 2.17 -17.37 -2.35
C THR A 138 1.91 -15.86 -2.25
N PHE A 139 1.44 -15.38 -1.08
CA PHE A 139 1.26 -13.96 -0.83
C PHE A 139 2.58 -13.19 -0.94
N GLN A 140 3.64 -13.68 -0.30
CA GLN A 140 4.95 -13.03 -0.34
C GLN A 140 5.53 -12.94 -1.75
N ILE A 141 5.42 -14.02 -2.53
CA ILE A 141 5.87 -14.06 -3.93
C ILE A 141 5.09 -13.04 -4.76
N THR A 142 3.77 -12.98 -4.59
CA THR A 142 2.90 -12.06 -5.33
C THR A 142 3.25 -10.60 -5.01
N MET A 143 3.42 -10.27 -3.72
CA MET A 143 3.80 -8.92 -3.29
C MET A 143 5.21 -8.53 -3.74
N SER A 144 6.15 -9.49 -3.72
CA SER A 144 7.51 -9.27 -4.23
C SER A 144 7.51 -9.03 -5.74
N PHE A 145 6.67 -9.73 -6.51
CA PHE A 145 6.54 -9.53 -7.95
C PHE A 145 5.94 -8.15 -8.27
N MET A 146 4.89 -7.75 -7.56
CA MET A 146 4.32 -6.40 -7.66
C MET A 146 5.35 -5.31 -7.32
N GLY A 147 6.16 -5.54 -6.29
CA GLY A 147 7.25 -4.64 -5.90
C GLY A 147 8.31 -4.49 -7.00
N LEU A 148 8.69 -5.59 -7.66
CA LEU A 148 9.64 -5.55 -8.78
C LEU A 148 9.11 -4.73 -9.96
N ILE A 149 7.84 -4.93 -10.36
CA ILE A 149 7.22 -4.16 -11.44
C ILE A 149 7.20 -2.67 -11.09
N THR A 150 6.78 -2.35 -9.86
CA THR A 150 6.69 -0.95 -9.39
C THR A 150 8.07 -0.29 -9.37
N MET A 151 9.10 -0.97 -8.86
CA MET A 151 10.47 -0.43 -8.84
C MET A 151 11.02 -0.25 -10.26
N SER A 152 10.75 -1.19 -11.17
CA SER A 152 11.16 -1.06 -12.58
C SER A 152 10.55 0.17 -13.23
N PHE A 153 9.26 0.44 -12.97
CA PHE A 153 8.58 1.63 -13.47
C PHE A 153 9.20 2.92 -12.91
N VAL A 154 9.36 3.00 -11.59
CA VAL A 154 9.94 4.18 -10.92
C VAL A 154 11.35 4.48 -11.42
N ILE A 155 12.20 3.45 -11.59
CA ILE A 155 13.56 3.63 -12.12
C ILE A 155 13.51 4.17 -13.56
N GLY A 156 12.59 3.67 -14.40
CA GLY A 156 12.42 4.14 -15.78
C GLY A 156 12.01 5.62 -15.87
N GLU A 157 11.07 6.04 -15.03
CA GLU A 157 10.62 7.43 -14.98
C GLU A 157 11.73 8.37 -14.44
N LEU A 158 12.44 7.95 -13.39
CA LEU A 158 13.56 8.71 -12.84
C LEU A 158 14.72 8.84 -13.84
N ALA A 159 15.02 7.79 -14.60
CA ALA A 159 16.04 7.82 -15.64
C ALA A 159 15.66 8.80 -16.76
N SER A 160 14.39 8.79 -17.20
CA SER A 160 13.88 9.70 -18.23
C SER A 160 13.97 11.16 -17.78
N LEU A 161 13.61 11.43 -16.53
CA LEU A 161 13.73 12.77 -15.92
C LEU A 161 15.19 13.24 -15.84
N PHE A 162 16.11 12.34 -15.48
CA PHE A 162 17.53 12.68 -15.41
C PHE A 162 18.14 13.00 -16.79
N ILE A 163 17.73 12.27 -17.83
CA ILE A 163 18.13 12.54 -19.21
C ILE A 163 17.59 13.91 -19.67
N SER A 164 16.33 14.21 -19.38
CA SER A 164 15.72 15.52 -19.68
C SER A 164 16.49 16.67 -19.03
N TYR A 165 16.92 16.49 -17.78
CA TYR A 165 17.67 17.51 -17.02
C TYR A 165 19.09 17.77 -17.56
N ILE A 166 19.80 16.75 -18.06
CA ILE A 166 21.16 16.89 -18.61
C ILE A 166 21.18 17.42 -20.05
N GLY A 167 20.11 17.19 -20.82
CA GLY A 167 19.99 17.66 -22.20
C GLY A 167 19.72 19.16 -22.35
N LEU A 168 19.66 19.90 -21.24
CA LEU A 168 19.39 21.34 -21.10
C LEU A 168 20.65 22.06 -20.61
#